data_AF-A0A1F4U8J2-F1
#
_entry.id   AF-A0A1F4U8J2-F1
#
_cell.length_a   1.000
_cell.length_b   1.000
_cell.length_c   1.000
_cell.angle_alpha   90.00
_cell.angle_beta   90.00
_cell.angle_gamma   90.00
#
_symmetry.space_group_name_H-M   'P 1'
#
loop_
_entity.id
_entity.type
_entity.pdbx_description
1 polymer ?
#
loop_
_entity_poly.entity_id
_entity_poly.type
_entity_poly.pdbx_seq_one_letter_code
_entity_poly.pdbx_strand_id
1 'polypeptide(L)'
;MASEVVEMHLKLLFDLDNLLSDMDEPHYKEIGFKIEDEEKLSLSRARQDLLGKLPPEIAGIYERLRKRYQKAIAPVDNGFCFGCFQQLPTELLTRIKEINTCPNCGRILYWRRK
;
A
#
# COMPACT_ATOMS: atom_id res chain seq x y z
N MET A 1 6.21 14.11 12.46
CA MET A 1 7.28 14.50 11.50
C MET A 1 7.80 13.31 10.71
N ALA A 2 8.81 12.55 11.15
CA ALA A 2 9.40 11.48 10.32
C ALA A 2 8.43 10.31 10.00
N SER A 3 7.68 9.81 10.99
CA SER A 3 6.72 8.71 10.81
C SER A 3 5.59 9.04 9.83
N GLU A 4 5.13 10.30 9.81
CA GLU A 4 4.04 10.74 8.93
C GLU A 4 4.48 10.84 7.47
N VAL A 5 5.74 11.23 7.23
CA VAL A 5 6.33 11.24 5.89
C VAL A 5 6.46 9.82 5.35
N VAL A 6 6.88 8.87 6.18
CA VAL A 6 6.95 7.45 5.78
C VAL A 6 5.55 6.91 5.46
N GLU A 7 4.55 7.20 6.30
CA GLU A 7 3.17 6.80 6.06
C GLU A 7 2.62 7.38 4.75
N MET A 8 2.94 8.66 4.46
CA MET A 8 2.56 9.32 3.21
C MET A 8 3.22 8.65 2.00
N HIS A 9 4.54 8.43 2.02
CA HIS A 9 5.24 7.75 0.92
C HIS A 9 4.71 6.33 0.69
N LEU A 10 4.38 5.62 1.77
CA LEU A 10 3.85 4.27 1.70
C LEU A 10 2.46 4.25 1.02
N LYS A 11 1.58 5.20 1.36
CA LYS A 11 0.27 5.36 0.71
C LYS A 11 0.41 5.70 -0.77
N LEU A 12 1.28 6.66 -1.11
CA LEU A 12 1.54 7.05 -2.50
C LEU A 12 2.09 5.88 -3.33
N LEU A 13 3.03 5.11 -2.77
CA LEU A 13 3.56 3.91 -3.42
C LEU A 13 2.47 2.88 -3.67
N PHE A 14 1.59 2.67 -2.70
CA PHE A 14 0.46 1.77 -2.81
C PHE A 14 -0.54 2.18 -3.87
N ASP A 15 -0.92 3.44 -3.91
CA ASP A 15 -1.85 3.96 -4.92
C ASP A 15 -1.25 3.85 -6.32
N LEU A 16 0.04 4.14 -6.47
CA LEU A 16 0.77 3.99 -7.72
C LEU A 16 0.86 2.53 -8.18
N ASP A 17 1.15 1.59 -7.28
CA ASP A 17 1.17 0.16 -7.61
C ASP A 17 -0.22 -0.35 -8.01
N ASN A 18 -1.28 0.11 -7.34
CA ASN A 18 -2.65 -0.23 -7.73
C ASN A 18 -2.98 0.30 -9.12
N LEU A 19 -2.63 1.57 -9.40
CA LEU A 19 -2.83 2.17 -10.71
C LEU A 19 -2.08 1.37 -11.81
N LEU A 20 -0.80 1.06 -11.58
CA LEU A 20 0.00 0.27 -12.52
C LEU A 20 -0.60 -1.13 -12.74
N SER A 21 -1.15 -1.76 -11.70
CA SER A 21 -1.84 -3.04 -11.82
C SER A 21 -3.11 -2.93 -12.65
N ASP A 22 -3.93 -1.91 -12.41
CA ASP A 22 -5.16 -1.67 -13.17
C ASP A 22 -4.84 -1.39 -14.65
N MET A 23 -3.76 -0.66 -14.93
CA MET A 23 -3.28 -0.39 -16.29
C MET A 23 -2.85 -1.65 -17.06
N ASP A 24 -2.42 -2.70 -16.35
CA ASP A 24 -2.01 -3.97 -16.94
C ASP A 24 -3.16 -4.96 -17.13
N GLU A 25 -4.33 -4.69 -16.53
CA GLU A 25 -5.51 -5.51 -16.71
C GLU A 25 -6.03 -5.43 -18.16
N PRO A 26 -6.26 -6.57 -18.85
CA PRO A 26 -6.70 -6.61 -20.25
C PRO A 26 -7.97 -5.81 -20.51
N HIS A 27 -8.87 -5.78 -19.53
CA HIS A 27 -10.15 -5.09 -19.63
C HIS A 27 -10.00 -3.60 -19.96
N TYR A 28 -9.01 -2.90 -19.39
CA TYR A 28 -8.81 -1.47 -19.66
C TYR A 28 -8.29 -1.22 -21.10
N LYS A 29 -7.53 -2.16 -21.66
CA LYS A 29 -7.06 -2.09 -23.04
C LYS A 29 -8.21 -2.31 -24.03
N GLU A 30 -9.13 -3.20 -23.70
CA GLU A 30 -10.30 -3.53 -24.52
C GLU A 30 -11.30 -2.36 -24.64
N ILE A 31 -11.49 -1.58 -23.57
CA ILE A 31 -12.36 -0.39 -23.57
C ILE A 31 -11.71 0.85 -24.19
N GLY A 32 -10.52 0.71 -24.78
CA GLY A 32 -9.85 1.77 -25.54
C GLY A 32 -8.96 2.69 -24.70
N PHE A 33 -8.67 2.35 -23.44
CA PHE A 33 -7.68 3.07 -22.65
C PHE A 33 -6.27 2.69 -23.15
N LYS A 34 -5.73 3.51 -24.06
CA LYS A 34 -4.36 3.36 -24.57
C LYS A 34 -3.41 4.09 -23.67
N ILE A 35 -2.47 3.36 -23.10
CA ILE A 35 -1.38 3.91 -22.31
C ILE A 35 -0.12 3.79 -23.16
N GLU A 36 0.62 4.88 -23.28
CA GLU A 36 1.88 4.86 -24.00
C GLU A 36 2.98 4.20 -23.15
N ASP A 37 3.86 3.45 -23.80
CA ASP A 37 4.95 2.75 -23.11
C ASP A 37 5.85 3.73 -22.33
N GLU A 38 6.02 4.96 -22.84
CA GLU A 38 6.79 6.01 -22.19
C GLU A 38 6.17 6.47 -20.86
N GLU A 39 4.84 6.65 -20.83
CA GLU A 39 4.11 7.00 -19.61
C GLU A 39 4.25 5.90 -18.56
N LYS A 40 4.11 4.63 -18.97
CA LYS A 40 4.31 3.48 -18.07
C LYS A 40 5.73 3.41 -17.51
N LEU A 41 6.73 3.71 -18.34
CA LEU A 41 8.13 3.82 -17.92
C LEU A 41 8.31 4.94 -16.88
N SER A 42 7.69 6.10 -17.09
CA SER A 42 7.76 7.24 -16.14
C SER A 42 7.18 6.88 -14.77
N LEU A 43 6.02 6.21 -14.74
CA LEU A 43 5.36 5.75 -13.51
C LEU A 43 6.20 4.68 -12.81
N SER A 44 6.84 3.79 -13.58
CA SER A 44 7.75 2.78 -13.04
C SER A 44 8.97 3.40 -12.37
N ARG A 45 9.49 4.51 -12.90
CA ARG A 45 10.59 5.27 -12.25
C ARG A 45 10.10 5.94 -10.96
N ALA A 46 8.96 6.63 -11.01
CA ALA A 46 8.36 7.25 -9.82
C ALA A 46 8.12 6.24 -8.69
N ARG A 47 7.73 5.00 -9.06
CA ARG A 47 7.58 3.88 -8.13
C ARG A 47 8.90 3.53 -7.44
N GLN A 48 10.00 3.40 -8.19
CA GLN A 48 11.32 3.10 -7.62
C GLN A 48 11.79 4.24 -6.69
N ASP A 49 11.55 5.49 -7.07
CA ASP A 49 11.89 6.64 -6.23
C ASP A 49 11.12 6.65 -4.91
N LEU A 50 9.81 6.36 -4.95
CA LEU A 50 8.98 6.24 -3.74
C LEU A 50 9.44 5.09 -2.85
N LEU A 51 9.78 3.94 -3.44
CA LEU A 51 10.31 2.79 -2.72
C LEU A 51 11.64 3.12 -2.01
N GLY A 52 12.52 3.88 -2.67
CA GLY A 52 13.80 4.33 -2.12
C GLY A 52 13.67 5.38 -0.99
N LYS A 53 12.53 6.06 -0.89
CA LYS A 53 12.23 7.00 0.20
C LYS A 53 11.70 6.32 1.46
N LEU A 54 11.39 5.02 1.40
CA LEU A 54 10.94 4.25 2.55
C LEU A 54 12.14 3.66 3.33
N PRO A 55 12.02 3.50 4.65
CA PRO A 55 12.97 2.70 5.42
C PRO A 55 13.09 1.29 4.81
N PRO A 56 14.30 0.71 4.71
CA PRO A 56 14.52 -0.59 4.05
C PRO A 56 13.64 -1.72 4.58
N GLU A 57 13.37 -1.73 5.89
CA GLU A 57 12.49 -2.71 6.53
C GLU A 57 11.04 -2.62 6.01
N ILE A 58 10.48 -1.41 5.98
CA ILE A 58 9.13 -1.15 5.49
C ILE A 58 9.01 -1.45 4.00
N ALA A 59 10.00 -1.01 3.21
CA ALA A 59 10.07 -1.32 1.78
C ALA A 59 10.07 -2.84 1.53
N GLY A 60 10.87 -3.58 2.29
CA GLY A 60 10.93 -5.04 2.20
C GLY A 60 9.61 -5.72 2.58
N ILE A 61 8.95 -5.27 3.65
CA ILE A 61 7.62 -5.78 4.05
C ILE A 61 6.60 -5.53 2.94
N TYR A 62 6.55 -4.30 2.43
CA TYR A 62 5.62 -3.90 1.37
C TYR A 62 5.81 -4.72 0.09
N GLU A 63 7.05 -4.87 -0.39
CA GLU A 63 7.37 -5.67 -1.59
C GLU A 63 6.98 -7.15 -1.44
N ARG A 64 7.12 -7.72 -0.23
CA ARG A 64 6.64 -9.08 0.04
C ARG A 64 5.11 -9.17 -0.01
N LEU A 65 4.41 -8.18 0.54
CA LEU A 65 2.96 -8.17 0.63
C LEU A 65 2.28 -7.91 -0.72
N ARG A 66 2.79 -7.01 -1.56
CA ARG A 66 2.21 -6.73 -2.90
C ARG A 66 2.24 -7.93 -3.83
N LYS A 67 3.20 -8.84 -3.65
CA LYS A 67 3.26 -10.11 -4.39
C LYS A 67 2.19 -11.11 -3.94
N ARG A 68 1.73 -10.99 -2.70
CA ARG A 68 0.76 -11.90 -2.08
C ARG A 68 -0.68 -11.39 -2.18
N TYR A 69 -0.85 -10.07 -2.13
CA TYR A 69 -2.16 -9.42 -2.07
C TYR A 69 -2.23 -8.31 -3.09
N GLN A 70 -3.36 -8.22 -3.80
CA GLN A 70 -3.67 -7.06 -4.64
C GLN A 70 -3.67 -5.77 -3.82
N LYS A 71 -4.14 -5.83 -2.57
CA LYS A 71 -4.07 -4.71 -1.61
C LYS A 71 -3.10 -5.05 -0.46
N ALA A 72 -1.86 -4.55 -0.53
CA ALA A 72 -0.81 -4.79 0.47
C ALA A 72 -1.03 -4.03 1.80
N ILE A 73 -1.79 -2.94 1.77
CA ILE A 73 -2.13 -2.11 2.92
C ILE A 73 -3.63 -2.26 3.21
N ALA A 74 -4.00 -2.26 4.49
CA ALA A 74 -5.38 -2.35 4.96
C ALA A 74 -5.75 -1.18 5.89
N PRO A 75 -6.93 -0.56 5.72
CA PRO A 75 -7.45 0.39 6.69
C PRO A 75 -7.79 -0.32 8.01
N VAL A 76 -7.62 0.42 9.09
CA VAL A 76 -8.20 0.08 10.39
C VAL A 76 -9.37 1.01 10.65
N ASP A 77 -10.54 0.41 10.89
CA ASP A 77 -11.74 1.12 11.33
C ASP A 77 -12.48 0.29 12.40
N ASN A 78 -12.99 0.96 13.42
CA ASN A 78 -13.63 0.34 14.59
C ASN A 78 -12.87 -0.87 15.21
N GLY A 79 -11.53 -0.86 15.12
CA GLY A 79 -10.69 -1.94 15.63
C GLY A 79 -10.55 -3.17 14.73
N PHE A 80 -11.06 -3.13 13.50
CA PHE A 80 -10.96 -4.22 12.53
C PHE A 80 -9.94 -3.92 11.43
N CYS A 81 -9.26 -4.95 10.96
CA CYS A 81 -8.46 -4.90 9.75
C CYS A 81 -9.36 -5.08 8.53
N PHE A 82 -9.52 -4.06 7.69
CA PHE A 82 -10.40 -4.12 6.51
C PHE A 82 -9.80 -4.89 5.33
N GLY A 83 -8.64 -5.53 5.51
CA GLY A 83 -8.07 -6.47 4.54
C GLY A 83 -8.47 -7.94 4.77
N CYS A 84 -8.73 -8.34 6.02
CA CYS A 84 -9.14 -9.71 6.36
C CYS A 84 -10.35 -9.78 7.29
N PHE A 85 -10.92 -8.62 7.63
CA PHE A 85 -12.11 -8.45 8.47
C PHE A 85 -12.00 -9.06 9.88
N GLN A 86 -10.78 -9.30 10.36
CA GLN A 86 -10.55 -9.74 11.74
C GLN A 86 -10.37 -8.55 12.68
N GLN A 87 -10.84 -8.74 13.92
CA GLN A 87 -10.61 -7.80 15.00
C GLN A 87 -9.13 -7.79 15.38
N LEU A 88 -8.58 -6.59 15.59
CA LEU A 88 -7.20 -6.42 16.01
C LEU A 88 -7.08 -6.48 17.54
N PRO A 89 -5.94 -6.95 18.08
CA PRO A 89 -5.69 -6.91 19.51
C PRO A 89 -5.78 -5.49 20.08
N THR A 90 -6.35 -5.33 21.27
CA THR A 90 -6.54 -4.02 21.93
C THR A 90 -5.23 -3.26 22.10
N GLU A 91 -4.13 -3.96 22.39
CA GLU A 91 -2.78 -3.36 22.47
C GLU A 91 -2.41 -2.66 21.16
N LEU A 92 -2.68 -3.28 20.02
CA LEU A 92 -2.39 -2.72 18.70
C LEU A 92 -3.21 -1.45 18.42
N LEU A 93 -4.43 -1.38 18.95
CA LEU A 93 -5.30 -0.20 18.82
C LEU A 93 -4.79 1.01 19.59
N THR A 94 -3.84 0.84 20.51
CA THR A 94 -3.16 1.95 21.20
C THR A 94 -1.99 2.53 20.41
N ARG A 95 -1.46 1.78 19.42
CA ARG A 95 -0.26 2.11 18.63
C ARG A 95 -0.57 2.76 17.27
N ILE A 96 -1.58 3.62 17.24
CA ILE A 96 -2.16 4.24 16.02
C ILE A 96 -1.13 5.01 15.18
N LYS A 97 -0.08 5.54 15.82
CA LYS A 97 0.96 6.36 15.17
C LYS A 97 2.11 5.55 14.57
N GLU A 98 2.12 4.24 14.80
CA GLU A 98 3.18 3.33 14.39
C GLU A 98 2.74 2.53 13.16
N ILE A 99 3.68 2.28 12.25
CA ILE A 99 3.47 1.38 11.13
C ILE A 99 3.51 -0.05 11.66
N ASN A 100 2.35 -0.69 11.71
CA ASN A 100 2.19 -2.05 12.19
C ASN A 100 1.61 -2.94 11.09
N THR A 101 1.73 -4.24 11.25
CA THR A 101 1.09 -5.24 10.39
C THR A 101 -0.03 -5.95 11.12
N CYS A 102 -1.08 -6.33 10.40
CA CYS A 102 -2.15 -7.18 10.93
C CYS A 102 -1.56 -8.53 11.38
N PRO A 103 -1.76 -8.98 12.63
CA PRO A 103 -1.23 -10.26 13.09
C PRO A 103 -1.90 -11.46 12.39
N ASN A 104 -3.10 -11.27 11.84
CA ASN A 104 -3.82 -12.33 11.15
C ASN A 104 -3.41 -12.50 9.67
N CYS A 105 -3.32 -11.39 8.91
CA CYS A 105 -3.04 -11.47 7.46
C CYS A 105 -1.71 -10.84 7.04
N GLY A 106 -0.97 -10.21 7.95
CA GLY A 106 0.32 -9.58 7.68
C GLY A 106 0.27 -8.26 6.91
N ARG A 107 -0.88 -7.81 6.39
CA ARG A 107 -0.98 -6.51 5.68
C ARG A 107 -0.56 -5.36 6.57
N ILE A 108 0.07 -4.34 5.98
CA ILE A 108 0.41 -3.11 6.69
C ILE A 108 -0.88 -2.39 7.04
N LEU A 109 -1.01 -1.94 8.28
CA LEU A 109 -2.18 -1.24 8.79
C LEU A 109 -1.98 0.27 8.65
N TYR A 110 -3.06 0.96 8.25
CA TYR A 110 -3.13 2.41 8.36
C TYR A 110 -4.43 2.81 9.05
N TRP A 111 -4.36 3.81 9.92
CA TRP A 111 -5.51 4.32 10.64
C TRP A 111 -6.04 5.56 9.92
N ARG A 112 -7.32 5.55 9.56
CA ARG A 112 -7.99 6.73 9.02
C ARG A 112 -8.15 7.74 10.14
N ARG A 113 -7.44 8.87 10.07
CA ARG A 113 -7.73 10.03 10.92
C ARG A 113 -9.07 10.61 10.45
N LYS A 114 -10.03 10.75 11.36
CA LYS A 114 -11.23 11.57 11.14
C LYS A 114 -10.89 13.03 11.35
#